data_AF-A0A8H8WSI9-F1
#
_entry.id   AF-A0A8H8WSI9-F1
#
_cell.length_a   1.000
_cell.length_b   1.000
_cell.length_c   1.000
_cell.angle_alpha   90.00
_cell.angle_beta   90.00
_cell.angle_gamma   90.00
#
_symmetry.space_group_name_H-M   'P 1'
#
loop_
_entity.id
_entity.type
_entity.pdbx_description
1 polymer ?
#
loop_
_entity_poly.entity_id
_entity_poly.type
_entity_poly.pdbx_seq_one_letter_code
_entity_poly.pdbx_strand_id
1 'polypeptide(L)' 'MPRPYEAVADAIRTARSIVMQEGSAIAVAARAGDDAALEAASCDLVSRIAQAILDAEQEAMTRNLVAADPFTTRRLSA' A
#
# COMPACT_ATOMS: atom_id res chain seq x y z
N MET A 1 -8.53 16.83 10.55
CA MET A 1 -9.01 16.58 9.18
C MET A 1 -7.82 16.12 8.35
N PRO A 2 -7.73 14.83 7.97
CA PRO A 2 -6.65 14.34 7.11
C PRO A 2 -6.71 15.07 5.78
N ARG A 3 -5.55 15.49 5.26
CA ARG A 3 -5.51 16.32 4.05
C ARG A 3 -5.67 15.43 2.81
N PRO A 4 -6.35 15.90 1.74
CA PRO A 4 -6.66 15.06 0.57
C PRO A 4 -5.42 14.48 -0.13
N TYR A 5 -4.25 15.10 0.03
CA TYR A 5 -2.99 14.64 -0.54
C TYR A 5 -2.22 13.63 0.34
N GLU A 6 -2.64 13.42 1.58
CA GLU A 6 -1.93 12.62 2.58
C GLU A 6 -2.00 11.12 2.26
N ALA A 7 -3.15 10.65 1.75
CA ALA A 7 -3.32 9.26 1.32
C ALA A 7 -2.42 8.90 0.12
N VAL A 8 -2.30 9.82 -0.85
CA VAL A 8 -1.41 9.65 -2.00
C VAL A 8 0.06 9.63 -1.53
N ALA A 9 0.43 10.50 -0.59
CA ALA A 9 1.78 10.52 -0.03
C ALA A 9 2.13 9.24 0.74
N ASP A 10 1.17 8.66 1.48
CA ASP A 10 1.33 7.39 2.18
C ASP A 10 1.47 6.22 1.21
N ALA A 11 0.61 6.15 0.18
CA ALA A 11 0.71 5.13 -0.86
C ALA A 11 2.07 5.16 -1.56
N ILE A 12 2.58 6.34 -1.89
CA ILE A 12 3.92 6.52 -2.48
C ILE A 12 5.02 6.05 -1.51
N ARG A 13 4.89 6.33 -0.20
CA ARG A 13 5.87 5.90 0.80
C ARG A 13 5.90 4.38 0.93
N THR A 14 4.73 3.75 0.99
CA THR A 14 4.58 2.28 1.03
C THR A 14 5.18 1.64 -0.22
N ALA A 15 4.82 2.14 -1.42
CA ALA A 15 5.35 1.65 -2.67
C ALA A 15 6.88 1.75 -2.74
N ARG A 16 7.46 2.90 -2.31
CA ARG A 16 8.92 3.06 -2.24
C ARG A 16 9.57 2.05 -1.29
N SER A 17 8.96 1.79 -0.13
CA SER A 17 9.48 0.82 0.83
C SER A 17 9.50 -0.60 0.24
N ILE A 18 8.42 -1.00 -0.44
CA ILE A 18 8.31 -2.32 -1.08
C ILE A 18 9.40 -2.45 -2.16
N VAL A 19 9.51 -1.47 -3.06
CA VAL A 19 10.52 -1.50 -4.14
C VAL A 19 11.94 -1.55 -3.60
N MET A 20 12.26 -0.82 -2.52
CA MET A 20 13.59 -0.86 -1.93
C MET A 20 13.93 -2.24 -1.31
N GLN A 21 12.95 -2.88 -0.66
CA GLN A 21 13.16 -4.20 -0.04
C GLN A 21 13.32 -5.29 -1.11
N GLU A 22 12.36 -5.40 -2.01
CA GLU A 22 12.35 -6.47 -3.01
C GLU A 22 13.37 -6.24 -4.12
N GLY A 23 13.61 -4.98 -4.49
CA GLY A 23 14.65 -4.62 -5.46
C GLY A 23 16.05 -5.04 -4.99
N SER A 24 16.32 -5.03 -3.68
CA SER A 24 17.57 -5.56 -3.12
C SER A 24 17.64 -7.08 -3.29
N ALA A 25 16.56 -7.81 -3.03
CA ALA A 25 16.52 -9.27 -3.19
C ALA A 25 16.72 -9.68 -4.66
N ILE A 26 16.04 -9.00 -5.58
CA ILE A 26 16.20 -9.14 -7.04
C ILE A 26 17.67 -8.91 -7.45
N ALA A 27 18.29 -7.82 -6.99
CA ALA A 27 19.67 -7.51 -7.33
C ALA A 27 20.67 -8.55 -6.80
N VAL A 28 20.41 -9.13 -5.63
CA VAL A 28 21.22 -10.22 -5.06
C VAL A 28 21.06 -11.50 -5.88
N ALA A 29 19.83 -11.90 -6.20
CA ALA A 29 19.55 -13.10 -7.00
C ALA A 29 20.14 -13.00 -8.42
N ALA A 30 19.95 -11.86 -9.08
CA ALA A 30 20.51 -11.59 -10.41
C ALA A 30 22.04 -11.65 -10.41
N ARG A 31 22.69 -11.12 -9.36
CA ARG A 31 24.16 -11.19 -9.23
C ARG A 31 24.64 -12.62 -8.99
N ALA A 32 23.86 -13.44 -8.29
CA ALA A 32 24.18 -14.84 -8.04
C ALA A 32 23.92 -15.74 -9.27
N GLY A 33 23.18 -15.26 -10.27
CA GLY A 33 22.75 -16.08 -11.41
C GLY A 33 21.71 -17.13 -11.02
N ASP A 34 20.95 -16.87 -9.94
CA ASP A 34 19.91 -17.76 -9.46
C ASP A 34 18.55 -17.33 -10.03
N ASP A 35 18.22 -17.90 -11.20
CA ASP A 35 16.98 -17.57 -11.93
C ASP A 35 15.71 -17.93 -11.14
N ALA A 36 15.75 -18.97 -10.31
CA ALA A 36 14.62 -19.37 -9.49
C ALA A 36 14.37 -18.35 -8.36
N ALA A 37 15.44 -17.91 -7.69
CA ALA A 37 15.35 -16.86 -6.68
C ALA A 37 14.94 -15.51 -7.29
N LEU A 38 15.39 -15.21 -8.51
CA LEU A 38 15.04 -13.99 -9.24
C LEU A 38 13.54 -13.95 -9.56
N GLU A 39 12.98 -15.04 -10.07
CA GLU A 39 11.55 -15.15 -10.37
C GLU A 39 10.70 -15.06 -9.09
N ALA A 40 11.13 -15.73 -8.02
CA ALA A 40 10.45 -15.67 -6.72
C ALA A 40 10.41 -14.23 -6.18
N ALA A 41 11.56 -13.54 -6.14
CA ALA A 41 11.63 -12.16 -5.68
C ALA A 41 10.81 -11.19 -6.56
N SER A 42 10.71 -11.47 -7.86
CA SER A 42 9.88 -10.69 -8.79
C SER A 42 8.38 -10.91 -8.53
N CYS A 43 7.97 -12.16 -8.31
CA CYS A 43 6.60 -12.49 -7.91
C CYS A 43 6.22 -11.84 -6.57
N ASP A 44 7.11 -11.86 -5.59
CA ASP A 44 6.90 -11.24 -4.28
C ASP A 44 6.73 -9.72 -4.41
N LEU A 45 7.57 -9.05 -5.21
CA LEU A 45 7.42 -7.62 -5.50
C LEU A 45 6.05 -7.29 -6.09
N VAL A 46 5.63 -8.01 -7.13
CA VAL A 46 4.34 -7.78 -7.78
C VAL A 46 3.19 -8.01 -6.80
N SER A 47 3.26 -9.08 -6.02
CA SER A 47 2.21 -9.44 -5.04
C SER A 47 2.09 -8.39 -3.93
N ARG A 48 3.22 -7.90 -3.40
CA ARG A 48 3.21 -6.85 -2.35
C ARG A 48 2.70 -5.52 -2.88
N ILE A 49 3.02 -5.15 -4.11
CA ILE A 49 2.45 -3.96 -4.75
C ILE A 49 0.94 -4.10 -4.93
N ALA A 50 0.47 -5.25 -5.43
CA ALA A 50 -0.95 -5.50 -5.61
C ALA A 50 -1.70 -5.44 -4.27
N GLN A 51 -1.16 -6.05 -3.21
CA GLN A 51 -1.75 -5.99 -1.87
C GLN A 51 -1.80 -4.55 -1.35
N ALA A 52 -0.73 -3.77 -1.49
CA ALA A 52 -0.70 -2.39 -1.03
C ALA A 52 -1.73 -1.49 -1.75
N ILE A 53 -2.03 -1.78 -3.02
CA ILE A 53 -3.10 -1.09 -3.77
C ILE A 53 -4.46 -1.44 -3.18
N LEU A 54 -4.76 -2.73 -2.99
CA LEU A 54 -6.02 -3.18 -2.42
C LEU A 54 -6.23 -2.64 -1.00
N ASP A 55 -5.19 -2.62 -0.18
CA ASP A 55 -5.23 -2.06 1.16
C ASP A 55 -5.55 -0.55 1.13
N ALA A 56 -4.91 0.19 0.22
CA ALA A 56 -5.18 1.62 0.03
C ALA A 56 -6.62 1.90 -0.45
N GLU A 57 -7.15 1.06 -1.35
CA GLU A 57 -8.54 1.14 -1.81
C GLU A 57 -9.52 0.85 -0.67
N GLN A 58 -9.24 -0.18 0.14
CA GLN A 58 -10.06 -0.54 1.31
C GLN A 58 -10.06 0.56 2.38
N GLU A 59 -8.90 1.17 2.65
CA GLU A 59 -8.79 2.31 3.56
C GLU A 59 -9.57 3.53 3.04
N ALA A 60 -9.48 3.83 1.75
CA ALA A 60 -10.23 4.92 1.13
C ALA A 60 -11.75 4.67 1.21
N MET A 61 -12.20 3.45 0.93
CA MET A 61 -13.60 3.06 1.07
C MET A 61 -14.10 3.18 2.51
N THR A 62 -13.32 2.69 3.48
CA THR A 62 -13.64 2.79 4.91
C THR A 62 -13.77 4.24 5.35
N ARG A 63 -12.84 5.10 4.92
CA ARG A 63 -12.88 6.54 5.21
C ARG A 63 -14.13 7.21 4.63
N ASN A 64 -14.51 6.87 3.40
CA ASN A 64 -15.70 7.40 2.76
C ASN A 64 -16.99 6.96 3.46
N LEU A 65 -17.05 5.70 3.92
CA LEU A 65 -18.18 5.20 4.71
C LEU A 65 -18.32 5.93 6.05
N VAL A 66 -17.22 6.16 6.77
CA VAL A 66 -17.22 6.93 8.02
C VAL A 66 -17.62 8.40 7.79
N ALA A 67 -17.14 9.00 6.70
CA ALA A 67 -17.50 10.38 6.34
C ALA A 67 -18.97 10.51 5.90
N ALA A 68 -19.57 9.44 5.37
CA ALA A 68 -20.94 9.40 4.89
C ALA A 68 -21.97 9.09 5.99
N ASP A 69 -21.57 8.78 7.23
CA ASP A 69 -22.50 8.49 8.33
C ASP A 69 -23.02 9.79 9.01
N PRO A 70 -24.28 10.21 8.79
CA PRO A 70 -24.82 11.44 9.37
C PRO A 70 -25.23 11.29 10.85
N PHE A 71 -25.18 10.09 11.44
CA PHE A 71 -25.69 9.84 12.80
C PHE A 71 -24.71 10.26 13.91
N THR A 72 -23.41 10.38 13.64
CA THR A 72 -22.43 10.88 14.62
C THR A 72 -22.56 12.38 14.85
N THR A 73 -22.88 13.17 13.82
CA THR A 73 -23.01 14.63 13.93
C THR A 73 -24.22 15.07 14.76
N ARG A 74 -25.27 14.24 14.83
CA ARG A 74 -26.52 14.58 15.56
C ARG A 74 -26.45 14.29 17.06
N ARG A 75 -25.55 13.39 17.52
CA ARG A 75 -25.45 13.01 18.95
C ARG A 75 -24.62 13.94 19.81
N LEU A 76 -23.89 14.89 19.22
CA LEU A 76 -23.08 15.87 19.96
C LEU A 76 -23.80 17.22 20.19
N SER A 77 -25.08 17.32 19.80
CA SER A 77 -25.88 18.54 19.91
C SER A 77 -27.14 18.38 20.79
N ALA A 78 -27.17 17.38 21.67
CA ALA A 78 -28.29 17.13 22.59
C ALA A 78 -27.86 17.38 24.05
#